data_AF-A0ABD4T933-F1
#
_entry.id   AF-A0ABD4T933-F1
#
_cell.length_a   1.000
_cell.length_b   1.000
_cell.length_c   1.000
_cell.angle_alpha   90.00
_cell.angle_beta   90.00
_cell.angle_gamma   90.00
#
_symmetry.space_group_name_H-M   'P 1'
#
loop_
_entity.id
_entity.type
_entity.pdbx_description
1 polymer ?
#
loop_
_entity_poly.entity_id
_entity_poly.type
_entity_poly.pdbx_seq_one_letter_code
_entity_poly.pdbx_strand_id
1 'polypeptide(L)'
;MLVYRPPSVWITQFLLMVSLIGLVISLIITLVLCFSANPPFGCPLSFLIGILMSRLLAIALNFLAFWGLQRRKRYGKWLAVSLLVAGMVVVIVESPYFNLLFHSITHWQPLPVPPYECWENSVGYSNERYFCGYENYQQLALRSISEAFPALILGFLAVRLLYGEPARRFFLQ
;
A
#
# COMPACT_ATOMS: atom_id res chain seq x y z
N MET A 1 1.34 18.38 -33.05
CA MET A 1 0.15 17.69 -32.49
C MET A 1 0.25 17.68 -30.98
N LEU A 2 -0.68 18.33 -30.27
CA LEU A 2 -0.77 18.23 -28.81
C LEU A 2 -1.19 16.79 -28.47
N VAL A 3 -0.24 15.98 -28.02
CA VAL A 3 -0.55 14.60 -27.60
C VAL A 3 -1.23 14.68 -26.23
N TYR A 4 -2.55 14.53 -26.24
CA TYR A 4 -3.37 14.48 -25.04
C TYR A 4 -2.96 13.27 -24.17
N ARG A 5 -2.56 13.52 -22.91
CA ARG A 5 -2.23 12.45 -21.96
C ARG A 5 -3.53 11.89 -21.38
N PRO A 6 -3.72 10.55 -21.37
CA PRO A 6 -4.92 9.97 -20.79
C PRO A 6 -4.98 10.20 -19.28
N PRO A 7 -6.19 10.37 -18.70
CA PRO A 7 -6.36 10.67 -17.28
C PRO A 7 -5.80 9.57 -16.39
N SER A 8 -5.87 8.30 -16.80
CA SER A 8 -5.28 7.19 -16.05
C SER A 8 -3.77 7.34 -15.87
N VAL A 9 -3.04 7.79 -16.89
CA VAL A 9 -1.58 8.01 -16.79
C VAL A 9 -1.31 9.18 -15.84
N TRP A 10 -2.07 10.27 -15.93
CA TRP A 10 -1.96 11.40 -15.01
C TRP A 10 -2.18 11.01 -13.55
N ILE A 11 -3.25 10.26 -13.28
CA ILE A 11 -3.57 9.78 -11.94
C ILE A 11 -2.47 8.86 -11.41
N THR A 12 -1.97 7.92 -12.23
CA THR A 12 -0.86 7.04 -11.81
C THR A 12 0.44 7.80 -11.58
N GLN A 13 0.76 8.82 -12.39
CA GLN A 13 1.93 9.67 -12.17
C GLN A 13 1.83 10.45 -10.87
N PHE A 14 0.65 11.01 -10.58
CA PHE A 14 0.38 11.70 -9.33
C PHE A 14 0.52 10.76 -8.13
N LEU A 15 -0.08 9.55 -8.19
CA LEU A 15 0.04 8.55 -7.14
C LEU A 15 1.49 8.11 -6.90
N LEU A 16 2.26 7.87 -7.97
CA LEU A 16 3.69 7.52 -7.83
C LEU A 16 4.50 8.66 -7.22
N MET A 17 4.18 9.91 -7.54
CA MET A 17 4.84 11.07 -6.94
C MET A 17 4.52 11.19 -5.44
N VAL A 18 3.25 11.04 -5.06
CA VAL A 18 2.83 11.04 -3.65
C VAL A 18 3.49 9.87 -2.88
N SER A 19 3.51 8.67 -3.48
CA SER A 19 4.20 7.49 -2.93
C SER A 19 5.69 7.75 -2.72
N LEU A 20 6.38 8.36 -3.69
CA LEU A 20 7.79 8.68 -3.59
C LEU A 20 8.07 9.68 -2.47
N ILE A 21 7.27 10.73 -2.37
CA ILE A 21 7.36 11.72 -1.27
C ILE A 21 7.15 11.02 0.08
N GLY A 22 6.12 10.17 0.20
CA GLY A 22 5.83 9.41 1.42
C GLY A 22 6.97 8.47 1.83
N LEU A 23 7.59 7.77 0.88
CA LEU A 23 8.74 6.89 1.12
C LEU A 23 9.97 7.68 1.60
N VAL A 24 10.22 8.86 1.02
CA VAL A 24 11.32 9.74 1.46
C VAL A 24 11.07 10.25 2.88
N ILE A 25 9.86 10.72 3.19
CA ILE A 25 9.50 11.16 4.54
C ILE A 25 9.64 10.01 5.54
N SER A 26 9.12 8.82 5.22
CA SER A 26 9.23 7.63 6.06
C SER A 26 10.69 7.22 6.30
N LEU A 27 11.56 7.34 5.29
CA LEU A 27 12.99 7.08 5.42
C LEU A 27 13.64 8.07 6.40
N ILE A 28 13.36 9.36 6.26
CA ILE A 28 13.87 10.41 7.16
C ILE A 28 13.42 10.15 8.60
N ILE A 29 12.13 9.87 8.82
CA ILE A 29 11.58 9.57 10.15
C ILE A 29 12.29 8.36 10.76
N THR A 30 12.48 7.29 9.98
CA THR A 30 13.17 6.07 10.45
C THR A 30 14.60 6.38 10.89
N LEU A 31 15.33 7.18 10.10
CA LEU A 31 16.68 7.63 10.46
C LEU A 31 16.67 8.45 11.75
N VAL A 32 15.78 9.45 11.87
CA VAL A 32 15.69 10.31 13.05
C VAL A 32 15.38 9.49 14.32
N LEU A 33 14.41 8.57 14.26
CA LEU A 33 14.05 7.73 15.40
C LEU A 33 15.18 6.78 15.82
N CYS A 34 15.98 6.33 14.86
CA CYS A 34 17.07 5.39 15.11
C CYS A 34 18.33 6.06 15.66
N PHE A 35 18.57 7.33 15.31
CA PHE A 35 19.66 8.16 15.85
C PHE A 35 19.25 8.98 17.08
N SER A 36 18.01 8.86 17.56
CA SER A 36 17.54 9.52 18.77
C SER A 36 18.23 8.93 20.02
N ALA A 37 18.44 9.77 21.04
CA ALA A 37 19.10 9.38 22.28
C ALA A 37 18.38 8.22 23.02
N ASN A 38 17.07 8.08 22.81
CA ASN A 38 16.27 6.98 23.34
C ASN A 38 15.46 6.36 22.20
N PRO A 39 16.00 5.36 21.47
CA PRO A 39 15.29 4.71 20.38
C PRO A 39 14.18 3.81 20.97
N PRO A 40 12.93 3.89 20.46
CA PRO A 40 11.79 3.18 21.05
C PRO A 40 11.91 1.64 20.98
N PHE A 41 12.74 1.08 20.09
CA PHE A 41 12.83 -0.39 19.89
C PHE A 41 14.22 -0.99 20.03
N GLY A 42 15.25 -0.18 20.34
CA GLY A 42 16.63 -0.58 20.08
C GLY A 42 16.84 -0.76 18.57
N CYS A 43 17.89 -0.18 18.02
CA CYS A 43 18.14 -0.22 16.58
C CYS A 43 19.28 -1.20 16.26
N PRO A 44 19.04 -2.52 16.17
CA PRO A 44 20.09 -3.43 15.71
C PRO A 44 20.43 -3.09 14.26
N LEU A 45 21.73 -2.99 13.97
CA LEU A 45 22.26 -2.57 12.68
C LEU A 45 21.69 -3.40 11.50
N SER A 46 21.47 -4.71 11.72
CA SER A 46 20.89 -5.63 10.75
C SER A 46 19.45 -5.27 10.34
N PHE A 47 18.62 -4.88 11.31
CA PHE A 47 17.25 -4.45 11.07
C PHE A 47 17.22 -3.11 10.33
N LEU A 48 18.08 -2.16 10.73
CA LEU A 48 18.20 -0.87 10.06
C LEU A 48 18.60 -1.04 8.59
N ILE A 49 19.60 -1.86 8.28
CA ILE A 49 20.05 -2.13 6.91
C ILE A 49 18.91 -2.73 6.08
N GLY A 50 18.16 -3.70 6.63
CA GLY A 50 17.02 -4.31 5.95
C GLY A 50 15.95 -3.28 5.57
N ILE A 51 15.56 -2.42 6.51
CA ILE A 51 14.60 -1.35 6.25
C ILE A 51 15.15 -0.39 5.19
N LEU A 52 16.40 0.06 5.34
CA LEU A 52 16.99 1.04 4.45
C LEU A 52 17.06 0.52 3.00
N MET A 53 17.50 -0.74 2.82
CA MET A 53 17.56 -1.38 1.51
C MET A 53 16.18 -1.56 0.90
N SER A 54 15.18 -2.01 1.67
CA SER A 54 13.82 -2.17 1.17
C SER A 54 13.20 -0.83 0.72
N ARG A 55 13.43 0.25 1.48
CA ARG A 55 12.93 1.60 1.17
C ARG A 55 13.64 2.21 -0.03
N LEU A 56 14.97 2.07 -0.13
CA LEU A 56 15.73 2.52 -1.28
C LEU A 56 15.32 1.79 -2.56
N LEU A 57 15.12 0.47 -2.49
CA LEU A 57 14.60 -0.31 -3.61
C LEU A 57 13.20 0.17 -4.03
N ALA A 58 12.31 0.39 -3.07
CA ALA A 58 10.97 0.91 -3.34
C ALA A 58 11.02 2.29 -4.02
N ILE A 59 11.89 3.19 -3.56
CA ILE A 59 12.11 4.51 -4.18
C ILE A 59 12.62 4.35 -5.62
N ALA A 60 13.62 3.51 -5.84
CA ALA A 60 14.19 3.26 -7.16
C ALA A 60 13.15 2.70 -8.15
N LEU A 61 12.33 1.74 -7.71
CA LEU A 61 11.25 1.17 -8.53
C LEU A 61 10.16 2.20 -8.83
N ASN A 62 9.72 2.99 -7.84
CA ASN A 62 8.73 4.06 -8.05
C ASN A 62 9.26 5.10 -9.05
N PHE A 63 10.53 5.49 -8.91
CA PHE A 63 11.17 6.43 -9.81
C PHE A 63 11.28 5.89 -11.24
N LEU A 64 11.70 4.62 -11.41
CA LEU A 64 11.77 3.95 -12.72
C LEU A 64 10.39 3.82 -13.38
N ALA A 65 9.34 3.50 -12.62
CA ALA A 65 7.97 3.49 -13.11
C ALA A 65 7.55 4.89 -13.57
N PHE A 66 7.75 5.91 -12.74
CA PHE A 66 7.40 7.29 -13.06
C PHE A 66 8.11 7.78 -14.33
N TRP A 67 9.42 7.58 -14.39
CA TRP A 67 10.25 7.96 -15.53
C TRP A 67 9.84 7.20 -16.81
N GLY A 68 9.56 5.90 -16.68
CA GLY A 68 9.10 5.07 -17.78
C GLY A 68 7.73 5.51 -18.31
N LEU A 69 6.80 5.91 -17.43
CA LEU A 69 5.52 6.50 -17.82
C LEU A 69 5.71 7.85 -18.52
N GLN A 70 6.62 8.70 -18.03
CA GLN A 70 6.93 10.00 -18.62
C GLN A 70 7.53 9.87 -20.03
N ARG A 71 8.42 8.88 -20.24
CA ARG A 71 9.04 8.57 -21.53
C ARG A 71 8.21 7.65 -22.44
N ARG A 72 6.97 7.33 -22.06
CA ARG A 72 6.04 6.46 -22.82
C ARG A 72 6.61 5.07 -23.13
N LYS A 73 7.47 4.54 -22.26
CA LYS A 73 8.08 3.24 -22.49
C LYS A 73 7.20 2.11 -21.95
N ARG A 74 7.12 1.01 -22.69
CA ARG A 74 6.33 -0.18 -22.31
C ARG A 74 6.76 -0.76 -20.96
N TYR A 75 8.06 -0.78 -20.65
CA TYR A 75 8.55 -1.25 -19.36
C TYR A 75 8.01 -0.40 -18.20
N GLY A 76 7.89 0.93 -18.37
CA GLY A 76 7.32 1.83 -17.37
C GLY A 76 5.86 1.54 -17.08
N LYS A 77 5.08 1.20 -18.12
CA LYS A 77 3.68 0.76 -17.98
C LYS A 77 3.58 -0.49 -17.11
N TRP A 78 4.37 -1.53 -17.43
CA TRP A 78 4.35 -2.78 -16.67
C TRP A 78 4.81 -2.59 -15.23
N LEU A 79 5.87 -1.81 -15.01
CA LEU A 79 6.39 -1.53 -13.67
C LEU A 79 5.35 -0.76 -12.83
N ALA A 80 4.69 0.24 -13.40
CA ALA A 80 3.61 0.97 -12.72
C ALA A 80 2.43 0.06 -12.36
N VAL A 81 2.02 -0.83 -13.26
CA VAL A 81 0.96 -1.82 -13.00
C VAL A 81 1.36 -2.75 -11.86
N SER A 82 2.58 -3.30 -11.90
CA SER A 82 3.06 -4.18 -10.84
C SER A 82 3.10 -3.47 -9.48
N LEU A 83 3.51 -2.20 -9.44
CA LEU A 83 3.49 -1.40 -8.21
C LEU A 83 2.08 -1.13 -7.69
N LEU A 84 1.11 -0.84 -8.56
CA LEU A 84 -0.29 -0.65 -8.17
C LEU A 84 -0.89 -1.95 -7.62
N VAL A 85 -0.61 -3.09 -8.26
CA VAL A 85 -1.06 -4.41 -7.79
C VAL A 85 -0.38 -4.78 -6.48
N ALA A 86 0.93 -4.56 -6.35
CA ALA A 86 1.64 -4.79 -5.09
C ALA A 86 1.06 -3.92 -3.96
N GLY A 87 0.78 -2.64 -4.23
CA GLY A 87 0.13 -1.74 -3.28
C GLY A 87 -1.26 -2.22 -2.88
N MET A 88 -2.07 -2.69 -3.84
CA MET A 88 -3.37 -3.31 -3.56
C MET A 88 -3.24 -4.52 -2.63
N VAL A 89 -2.30 -5.42 -2.90
CA VAL A 89 -2.06 -6.60 -2.06
C VAL A 89 -1.60 -6.19 -0.66
N VAL A 90 -0.68 -5.25 -0.54
CA VAL A 90 -0.21 -4.75 0.77
C VAL A 90 -1.36 -4.18 1.58
N VAL A 91 -2.21 -3.32 1.00
CA VAL A 91 -3.36 -2.74 1.70
C VAL A 91 -4.33 -3.83 2.20
N ILE A 92 -4.56 -4.87 1.39
CA ILE A 92 -5.44 -5.98 1.78
C ILE A 92 -4.82 -6.82 2.90
N VAL A 93 -3.54 -7.19 2.77
CA VAL A 93 -2.83 -8.04 3.74
C VAL A 93 -2.60 -7.32 5.07
N GLU A 94 -2.35 -6.02 5.02
CA GLU A 94 -2.16 -5.21 6.22
C GLU A 94 -3.47 -4.75 6.88
N SER A 95 -4.63 -4.96 6.22
CA SER A 95 -5.94 -4.59 6.76
C SER A 95 -6.33 -5.54 7.91
N PRO A 96 -6.46 -5.02 9.15
CA PRO A 96 -6.81 -5.83 10.31
C PRO A 96 -8.23 -6.43 10.21
N TYR A 97 -9.20 -5.64 9.72
CA TYR A 97 -10.59 -6.10 9.62
C TYR A 97 -10.78 -7.10 8.47
N PHE A 98 -10.06 -6.92 7.36
CA PHE A 98 -10.10 -7.88 6.26
C PHE A 98 -9.51 -9.23 6.68
N ASN A 99 -8.40 -9.22 7.43
CA ASN A 99 -7.84 -10.45 8.00
C ASN A 99 -8.78 -11.14 8.98
N LEU A 100 -9.48 -10.40 9.85
CA LEU A 100 -10.49 -10.96 10.76
C LEU A 100 -11.63 -11.63 9.98
N LEU A 101 -12.19 -10.97 8.97
CA LEU A 101 -13.24 -11.55 8.11
C LEU A 101 -12.72 -12.78 7.36
N PHE A 102 -11.57 -12.66 6.72
CA PHE A 102 -10.96 -13.74 5.96
C PHE A 102 -10.67 -14.96 6.82
N HIS A 103 -10.13 -14.77 8.03
CA HIS A 103 -9.86 -15.85 8.98
C HIS A 103 -11.16 -16.52 9.45
N SER A 104 -12.22 -15.75 9.74
CA SER A 104 -13.52 -16.31 10.12
C SER A 104 -14.12 -17.21 9.03
N ILE A 105 -14.01 -16.80 7.76
CA ILE A 105 -14.53 -17.55 6.60
C ILE A 105 -13.69 -18.80 6.33
N THR A 106 -12.36 -18.65 6.33
CA THR A 106 -11.45 -19.76 5.95
C THR A 106 -11.32 -20.84 7.01
N HIS A 107 -11.39 -20.46 8.29
CA HIS A 107 -11.24 -21.40 9.41
C HIS A 107 -12.58 -21.81 10.02
N TRP A 108 -13.71 -21.43 9.42
CA TRP A 108 -15.07 -21.70 9.92
C TRP A 108 -15.26 -21.31 11.39
N GLN A 109 -14.52 -20.29 11.84
CA GLN A 109 -14.60 -19.79 13.20
C GLN A 109 -15.64 -18.66 13.25
N PRO A 110 -16.54 -18.67 14.24
CA PRO A 110 -17.49 -17.58 14.41
C PRO A 110 -16.73 -16.28 14.69
N LEU A 111 -17.18 -15.20 14.05
CA LEU A 111 -16.72 -13.87 14.41
C LEU A 111 -17.02 -13.62 15.90
N PRO A 112 -16.12 -12.95 16.64
CA PRO A 112 -16.40 -12.55 18.02
C PRO A 112 -17.75 -11.85 18.14
N VAL A 113 -18.48 -12.09 19.22
CA VAL A 113 -19.77 -11.43 19.44
C VAL A 113 -19.49 -9.99 19.88
N PRO A 114 -20.05 -8.98 19.19
CA PRO A 114 -19.90 -7.59 19.60
C PRO A 114 -20.69 -7.30 20.91
N PRO A 115 -20.29 -6.30 21.71
CA PRO A 115 -19.14 -5.41 21.50
C PRO A 115 -17.82 -6.13 21.80
N TYR A 116 -16.85 -5.97 20.90
CA TYR A 116 -15.50 -6.47 21.12
C TYR A 116 -14.61 -5.28 21.50
N GLU A 117 -14.03 -5.29 22.70
CA GLU A 117 -13.15 -4.23 23.16
C GLU A 117 -11.75 -4.31 22.52
N CYS A 118 -10.99 -3.23 22.61
CA CYS A 118 -9.65 -3.15 22.07
C CYS A 118 -8.77 -4.27 22.64
N TRP A 119 -8.07 -5.02 21.77
CA TRP A 119 -7.21 -6.10 22.23
C TRP A 119 -5.99 -5.49 22.96
N GLU A 120 -5.99 -5.54 24.29
CA GLU A 120 -4.83 -5.18 25.10
C GLU A 120 -3.81 -6.33 25.04
N ASN A 121 -2.81 -6.20 24.17
CA ASN A 121 -1.45 -6.76 24.18
C ASN A 121 -1.16 -8.06 24.99
N SER A 122 -1.99 -9.09 24.92
CA SER A 122 -1.79 -10.33 25.70
C SER A 122 -1.53 -11.58 24.87
N VAL A 123 -1.55 -11.48 23.54
CA VAL A 123 -1.09 -12.57 22.66
C VAL A 123 0.08 -12.03 21.86
N GLY A 124 1.29 -12.51 22.18
CA GLY A 124 2.59 -12.03 21.71
C GLY A 124 2.88 -12.13 20.21
N TYR A 125 1.96 -11.65 19.37
CA TYR A 125 2.28 -11.22 18.02
C TYR A 125 2.78 -9.79 18.10
N SER A 126 4.11 -9.69 18.14
CA SER A 126 4.87 -8.46 17.94
C SER A 126 4.40 -7.74 16.68
N ASN A 127 3.49 -6.78 16.83
CA ASN A 127 3.43 -5.53 16.07
C ASN A 127 2.27 -4.69 16.61
N GLU A 128 2.64 -3.56 17.19
CA GLU A 128 1.81 -2.52 17.78
C GLU A 128 0.81 -1.91 16.78
N ARG A 129 -0.24 -2.65 16.43
CA ARG A 129 -1.45 -2.06 15.84
C ARG A 129 -2.55 -2.23 16.86
N TYR A 130 -2.95 -1.13 17.49
CA TYR A 130 -4.13 -1.08 18.34
C TYR A 130 -5.35 -1.53 17.53
N PHE A 131 -5.77 -2.78 17.71
CA PHE A 131 -7.03 -3.26 17.18
C PHE A 131 -8.12 -2.67 18.08
N CYS A 132 -8.68 -1.53 17.69
CA CYS A 132 -9.96 -1.11 18.27
C CYS A 132 -11.03 -2.06 17.74
N GLY A 133 -11.70 -2.81 18.62
CA GLY A 133 -12.73 -3.75 18.19
C GLY A 133 -13.95 -3.06 17.56
N TYR A 134 -15.00 -3.84 17.31
CA TYR A 134 -16.22 -3.37 16.64
C TYR A 134 -17.45 -3.50 17.55
N GLU A 135 -18.31 -2.49 17.50
CA GLU A 135 -19.54 -2.37 18.30
C GLU A 135 -20.69 -3.19 17.72
N ASN A 136 -20.69 -3.43 16.41
CA ASN A 136 -21.66 -4.27 15.71
C ASN A 136 -21.09 -4.76 14.38
N TYR A 137 -21.69 -5.82 13.80
CA TYR A 137 -21.24 -6.39 12.53
C TYR A 137 -21.36 -5.42 11.34
N GLN A 138 -22.29 -4.46 11.41
CA GLN A 138 -22.43 -3.44 10.37
C GLN A 138 -21.22 -2.50 10.34
N GLN A 139 -20.70 -2.11 11.51
CA GLN A 139 -19.49 -1.32 11.66
C GLN A 139 -18.27 -2.10 11.15
N LEU A 140 -18.16 -3.39 11.47
CA LEU A 140 -17.11 -4.27 10.95
C LEU A 140 -17.13 -4.30 9.41
N ALA A 141 -18.30 -4.51 8.80
CA ALA A 141 -18.45 -4.54 7.35
C ALA A 141 -18.09 -3.18 6.71
N LEU A 142 -18.59 -2.08 7.26
CA LEU A 142 -18.30 -0.72 6.78
C LEU A 142 -16.81 -0.38 6.88
N ARG A 143 -16.16 -0.68 8.00
CA ARG A 143 -14.72 -0.48 8.17
C ARG A 143 -13.92 -1.31 7.17
N SER A 144 -14.27 -2.57 7.00
CA SER A 144 -13.62 -3.47 6.02
C SER A 144 -13.75 -2.96 4.59
N ILE A 145 -14.94 -2.49 4.19
CA ILE A 145 -15.16 -1.90 2.87
C ILE A 145 -14.36 -0.60 2.71
N SER A 146 -14.34 0.26 3.73
CA SER A 146 -13.62 1.52 3.68
C SER A 146 -12.10 1.32 3.57
N GLU A 147 -11.54 0.29 4.20
CA GLU A 147 -10.13 -0.07 4.09
C GLU A 147 -9.80 -0.75 2.75
N ALA A 148 -10.73 -1.53 2.20
CA ALA A 148 -10.59 -2.14 0.89
C ALA A 148 -10.74 -1.13 -0.26
N PHE A 149 -11.43 -0.02 -0.04
CA PHE A 149 -11.73 0.96 -1.10
C PHE A 149 -10.48 1.54 -1.77
N PRO A 150 -9.45 2.00 -1.04
CA PRO A 150 -8.16 2.38 -1.65
C PRO A 150 -7.54 1.26 -2.50
N ALA A 151 -7.58 0.01 -2.03
CA ALA A 151 -7.04 -1.14 -2.76
C ALA A 151 -7.81 -1.38 -4.08
N LEU A 152 -9.14 -1.26 -4.06
CA LEU A 152 -9.98 -1.37 -5.27
C LEU A 152 -9.68 -0.26 -6.28
N ILE A 153 -9.42 0.97 -5.82
CA ILE A 153 -9.00 2.07 -6.72
C ILE A 153 -7.67 1.73 -7.40
N LEU A 154 -6.69 1.23 -6.65
CA LEU A 154 -5.39 0.84 -7.21
C LEU A 154 -5.55 -0.27 -8.26
N GLY A 155 -6.35 -1.29 -7.96
CA GLY A 155 -6.68 -2.37 -8.91
C GLY A 155 -7.38 -1.86 -10.16
N PHE A 156 -8.38 -0.98 -10.01
CA PHE A 156 -9.09 -0.37 -11.14
C PHE A 156 -8.15 0.45 -12.03
N LEU A 157 -7.25 1.24 -11.44
CA LEU A 157 -6.23 2.00 -12.17
C LEU A 157 -5.26 1.08 -12.91
N ALA A 158 -4.82 -0.01 -12.29
CA ALA A 158 -3.95 -1.00 -12.91
C ALA A 158 -4.61 -1.62 -14.16
N VAL A 159 -5.88 -2.04 -14.05
CA VAL A 159 -6.67 -2.58 -15.17
C VAL A 159 -6.84 -1.53 -16.27
N ARG A 160 -7.19 -0.28 -15.92
CA ARG A 160 -7.33 0.83 -16.87
C ARG A 160 -6.01 1.17 -17.57
N LEU A 161 -4.87 1.07 -16.89
CA LEU A 161 -3.56 1.31 -17.50
C LEU A 161 -3.16 0.18 -18.45
N LEU A 162 -3.52 -1.07 -18.13
CA LEU A 162 -3.24 -2.24 -18.96
C LEU A 162 -4.10 -2.29 -20.23
N TYR A 163 -5.42 -2.21 -20.06
CA TYR A 163 -6.41 -2.51 -21.10
C TYR A 163 -7.11 -1.27 -21.66
N GLY A 164 -6.96 -0.11 -21.03
CA GLY A 164 -7.59 1.10 -21.52
C GLY A 164 -7.07 1.47 -22.91
N GLU A 165 -7.97 1.59 -23.89
CA GLU A 165 -7.65 2.09 -25.23
C GLU A 165 -6.78 3.36 -25.23
N PRO A 166 -7.08 4.40 -24.43
CA PRO A 166 -6.31 5.62 -24.50
C PRO A 166 -4.89 5.44 -23.94
N ALA A 167 -4.70 4.55 -22.96
CA ALA A 167 -3.37 4.15 -22.49
C ALA A 167 -2.63 3.33 -23.56
N ARG A 168 -3.31 2.39 -24.21
CA ARG A 168 -2.72 1.57 -25.28
C ARG A 168 -2.22 2.45 -26.42
N ARG A 169 -2.99 3.43 -26.89
CA ARG A 169 -2.57 4.38 -27.94
C ARG A 169 -1.38 5.23 -27.48
N PHE A 170 -1.35 5.66 -26.22
CA PHE A 170 -0.26 6.47 -25.67
C PHE A 170 1.10 5.77 -25.64
N PHE A 171 1.14 4.44 -25.42
CA PHE A 171 2.38 3.64 -25.38
C PHE A 171 2.74 2.96 -26.72
N LEU A 172 1.92 3.13 -27.75
CA LEU A 172 2.18 2.63 -29.10
C LEU A 172 2.80 3.69 -30.04
N GLN A 173 2.71 4.97 -29.65
CA GLN A 173 3.35 6.11 -30.32
C GLN A 173 4.75 6.35 -29.76
#